data_AF-A0A3N5SUM1-F1
#
_entry.id   AF-A0A3N5SUM1-F1
#
_cell.length_a   1.000
_cell.length_b   1.000
_cell.length_c   1.000
_cell.angle_alpha   90.00
_cell.angle_beta   90.00
_cell.angle_gamma   90.00
#
_symmetry.space_group_name_H-M   'P 1'
#
loop_
_entity.id
_entity.type
_entity.pdbx_description
1 polymer ?
#
loop_
_entity_poly.entity_id
_entity_poly.type
_entity_poly.pdbx_seq_one_letter_code
_entity_poly.pdbx_strand_id
1 'polypeptide(L)' 'MFRARCQTPWYFCGHDLGWGAVCQAVDVIVIPGCEHQGIIREPHVQKLTKALQSALDAASAPHRDAELAAASSPAG' A
#
# COMPACT_ATOMS: atom_id res chain seq x y z
N MET A 1 -2.83 1.23 7.22
CA MET A 1 -3.54 1.92 6.13
C MET A 1 -2.57 2.13 4.97
N PHE A 2 -3.00 1.83 3.74
CA PHE A 2 -2.24 2.10 2.53
C PHE A 2 -2.59 3.48 1.96
N ARG A 3 -1.58 4.25 1.56
CA ARG A 3 -1.78 5.52 0.86
C ARG A 3 -0.76 5.74 -0.25
N ALA A 4 -1.25 5.88 -1.47
CA ALA A 4 -0.43 6.40 -2.56
C ALA A 4 -0.54 7.93 -2.64
N ARG A 5 0.57 8.59 -2.92
CA ARG A 5 0.61 10.03 -3.24
C ARG A 5 1.47 10.30 -4.47
N CYS A 6 1.12 11.37 -5.16
CA CYS A 6 1.95 11.92 -6.23
C CYS A 6 3.07 12.77 -5.65
N GLN A 7 4.22 12.79 -6.32
CA GLN A 7 5.24 13.79 -6.04
C GLN A 7 5.88 14.28 -7.34
N THR A 8 5.72 15.57 -7.60
CA THR A 8 6.46 16.28 -8.64
C THR A 8 7.83 16.71 -8.08
N PRO A 9 8.87 16.81 -8.92
CA PRO A 9 10.23 17.13 -8.45
C PRO A 9 10.34 18.45 -7.67
N TRP A 10 9.39 19.36 -7.89
CA TRP A 10 9.38 20.73 -7.37
C TRP A 10 8.57 20.88 -6.08
N TYR A 11 7.90 19.82 -5.60
CA TYR A 11 6.98 19.91 -4.47
C TYR A 11 7.20 18.78 -3.46
N PHE A 12 7.47 19.15 -2.21
CA PHE A 12 7.65 18.21 -1.09
C PHE A 12 6.47 18.33 -0.13
N CYS A 13 5.61 17.32 -0.13
CA CYS A 13 4.54 17.15 0.85
C CYS A 13 5.07 16.51 2.14
N GLY A 14 4.51 16.91 3.30
CA GLY A 14 4.71 16.21 4.57
C GLY A 14 4.37 14.72 4.44
N HIS A 15 5.14 13.87 5.14
CA HIS A 15 5.21 12.42 4.89
C HIS A 15 3.83 11.75 4.76
N ASP A 16 2.95 11.92 5.75
CA ASP A 16 1.63 11.27 5.81
C ASP A 16 0.44 12.21 5.58
N LEU A 17 0.67 13.52 5.47
CA LEU A 17 -0.34 14.60 5.42
C LEU A 17 -1.46 14.42 6.48
N GLY A 18 -1.08 14.09 7.72
CA GLY A 18 -2.00 14.03 8.86
C GLY A 18 -2.75 12.72 9.04
N TRP A 19 -2.49 11.70 8.22
CA TRP A 19 -3.18 10.40 8.35
C TRP A 19 -2.75 9.63 9.59
N GLY A 20 -1.56 9.88 10.13
CA GLY A 20 -1.14 9.31 11.41
C GLY A 20 -2.03 9.71 12.59
N ALA A 21 -2.83 10.77 12.47
CA ALA A 21 -3.80 11.16 13.50
C ALA A 21 -5.04 10.25 13.56
N VAL A 22 -5.33 9.49 12.49
CA VAL A 22 -6.55 8.68 12.36
C VAL A 22 -6.27 7.19 12.15
N CYS A 23 -5.01 6.79 12.05
CA CYS A 23 -4.59 5.42 11.78
C CYS A 23 -3.35 5.05 12.59
N GLN A 24 -3.34 3.84 13.17
CA GLN A 24 -2.20 3.34 13.95
C GLN A 24 -0.92 3.21 13.12
N ALA A 25 -1.05 2.88 11.83
CA ALA A 25 0.07 2.77 10.90
C ALA A 25 -0.36 3.25 9.51
N VAL A 26 0.50 4.07 8.89
CA VAL A 26 0.31 4.59 7.53
C VAL A 26 1.52 4.22 6.68
N ASP A 27 1.27 3.45 5.63
CA ASP A 27 2.26 3.16 4.60
C ASP A 27 2.04 4.13 3.43
N VAL A 28 3.00 5.03 3.23
CA VAL A 28 2.93 6.06 2.19
C VAL A 28 3.84 5.70 1.04
N ILE A 29 3.23 5.47 -0.12
CA ILE A 29 3.96 5.18 -1.36
C ILE A 29 3.93 6.40 -2.27
N VAL A 30 5.11 6.82 -2.71
CA VAL A 30 5.27 7.94 -3.64
C VAL A 30 5.29 7.44 -5.08
N ILE A 31 4.37 7.93 -5.90
CA ILE A 31 4.35 7.72 -7.34
C ILE A 31 4.98 8.97 -8.00
N PRO A 32 6.21 8.87 -8.54
CA PRO A 32 6.92 10.02 -9.09
C PRO A 32 6.43 10.35 -10.50
N GLY A 33 6.56 11.62 -10.87
CA GLY A 33 6.41 12.08 -12.25
C GLY A 33 4.97 12.36 -12.70
N CYS A 34 4.01 12.36 -11.78
CA CYS A 34 2.63 12.77 -12.06
C CYS A 34 2.10 13.78 -11.04
N GLU A 35 1.11 14.56 -11.48
CA GLU A 35 0.21 15.27 -10.59
C GLU A 35 -0.92 14.36 -10.12
N HIS A 36 -1.65 14.79 -9.10
CA HIS A 36 -2.74 14.02 -8.49
C HIS A 36 -3.73 13.46 -9.52
N GLN A 37 -4.14 14.27 -10.50
CA GLN A 37 -5.11 13.90 -11.53
C GLN A 37 -4.58 12.82 -12.50
N GLY A 38 -3.26 12.69 -12.62
CA GLY A 38 -2.60 11.75 -13.52
C GLY A 38 -2.33 10.37 -12.91
N ILE A 39 -2.51 10.20 -11.60
CA ILE A 39 -2.09 8.97 -10.89
C ILE A 39 -2.84 7.72 -11.35
N ILE A 40 -4.10 7.87 -11.78
CA ILE A 40 -4.96 6.80 -12.27
C ILE A 40 -4.85 6.59 -13.79
N ARG A 41 -3.95 7.32 -14.47
CA ARG A 41 -3.70 7.22 -15.91
C ARG A 41 -2.36 6.55 -16.16
N GLU A 42 -2.21 5.96 -17.34
CA GLU A 42 -0.93 5.40 -17.77
C GLU A 42 0.14 6.49 -17.93
N PRO A 43 1.42 6.20 -17.62
CA PRO A 43 1.96 4.93 -17.11
C PRO A 43 1.90 4.78 -15.57
N HIS A 44 1.31 5.75 -14.85
CA HIS A 44 1.38 5.83 -13.39
C HIS A 44 0.49 4.82 -12.69
N VAL A 45 -0.66 4.50 -13.30
CA VAL A 45 -1.60 3.51 -12.75
C VAL A 45 -0.97 2.12 -12.66
N GLN A 46 -0.07 1.73 -13.56
CA GLN A 46 0.68 0.47 -13.44
C GLN A 46 1.56 0.44 -12.18
N LYS A 47 2.26 1.54 -11.90
CA LYS A 47 3.09 1.67 -10.68
C LYS A 47 2.23 1.62 -9.43
N LEU A 48 1.09 2.32 -9.46
CA LEU A 48 0.11 2.32 -8.38
C LEU A 48 -0.44 0.91 -8.11
N THR A 49 -0.87 0.20 -9.16
CA THR A 49 -1.42 -1.17 -9.05
C THR A 49 -0.39 -2.14 -8.50
N LYS A 50 0.86 -2.08 -8.97
CA LYS A 50 1.94 -2.93 -8.45
C LYS A 50 2.16 -2.69 -6.95
N ALA A 51 2.21 -1.43 -6.55
CA ALA A 51 2.41 -1.05 -5.15
C ALA A 51 1.23 -1.49 -4.25
N LEU A 52 0.00 -1.31 -4.74
CA LEU A 52 -1.20 -1.79 -4.05
C LEU A 52 -1.20 -3.31 -3.90
N GLN A 53 -0.87 -4.05 -4.96
CA GLN A 53 -0.80 -5.51 -4.91
C GLN A 53 0.20 -5.98 -3.86
N SER A 54 1.42 -5.40 -3.83
CA SER A 54 2.42 -5.74 -2.81
C SER A 54 1.93 -5.47 -1.38
N ALA A 55 1.20 -4.38 -1.16
CA ALA A 55 0.63 -4.08 0.15
C ALA A 55 -0.49 -5.06 0.55
N LEU A 56 -1.33 -5.46 -0.41
CA LEU A 56 -2.37 -6.47 -0.18
C LEU A 56 -1.78 -7.85 0.11
N ASP A 57 -0.73 -8.25 -0.62
CA ASP A 57 -0.02 -9.52 -0.41
C ASP A 57 0.61 -9.56 0.98
N ALA A 58 1.27 -8.47 1.39
CA ALA A 58 1.88 -8.35 2.72
C ALA A 58 0.83 -8.39 3.85
N ALA A 59 -0.33 -7.76 3.66
CA ALA A 59 -1.44 -7.81 4.62
C ALA A 59 -2.09 -9.19 4.69
N SER A 60 -2.05 -9.98 3.61
CA SER A 60 -2.67 -11.31 3.53
C SER A 60 -1.75 -12.44 4.00
N ALA A 61 -0.43 -12.25 3.99
CA ALA A 61 0.56 -13.21 4.47
C ALA A 61 0.30 -13.72 5.91
N PRO A 62 0.02 -12.87 6.93
CA PRO A 62 -0.19 -13.34 8.31
C PRO A 62 -1.43 -14.23 8.49
N HIS A 63 -2.38 -14.23 7.55
CA HIS A 63 -3.54 -15.14 7.61
C HIS A 63 -3.24 -16.54 7.04
N ARG A 64 -2.27 -16.68 6.13
CA ARG A 64 -1.95 -17.97 5.49
C ARG A 64 -1.22 -18.94 6.41
N ASP A 65 -0.35 -18.44 7.29
CA ASP A 65 0.40 -19.29 8.22
C ASP A 65 -0.51 -19.90 9.31
N ALA A 66 -1.52 -19.13 9.76
CA ALA A 66 -2.52 -19.61 10.72
C ALA A 66 -3.48 -20.64 10.09
N GLU A 67 -3.85 -20.46 8.81
CA GLU A 67 -4.71 -21.40 8.08
C GLU A 67 -3.97 -22.70 7.75
N LEU A 68 -2.70 -22.65 7.33
CA LEU A 68 -1.87 -23.85 7.15
C LEU A 68 -1.61 -24.60 8.47
N ALA A 69 -1.37 -23.88 9.57
CA ALA A 69 -1.21 -24.50 10.89
C ALA A 69 -2.50 -25.17 11.39
N ALA A 70 -3.65 -24.54 11.17
CA ALA A 70 -4.96 -25.12 11.49
C ALA A 70 -5.29 -26.35 10.62
N ALA A 71 -4.98 -26.30 9.32
CA ALA A 71 -5.20 -27.42 8.40
C ALA A 71 -4.23 -28.60 8.60
N SER A 72 -3.10 -28.38 9.28
CA SER A 72 -2.09 -29.42 9.56
C SER A 72 -2.28 -30.13 10.91
N SER A 73 -3.33 -29.80 11.68
CA SER A 73 -3.64 -30.48 12.94
C SER A 73 -4.39 -31.80 12.66
N PRO A 74 -3.83 -32.98 13.00
CA PRO A 74 -4.57 -34.23 12.87
C PRO A 74 -5.70 -34.26 13.90
N ALA A 75 -6.92 -34.56 13.44
CA ALA A 75 -8.05 -34.82 14.31
C ALA A 75 -7.71 -36.03 15.21
N GLY A 76 -7.52 -35.76 16.51
CA GLY A 76 -7.40 -36.78 17.54
C GLY A 76 -8.76 -37.36 17.91
#